data_AF-A0A359E6S4-F1
#
_entry.id   AF-A0A359E6S4-F1
#
_cell.length_a   1.000
_cell.length_b   1.000
_cell.length_c   1.000
_cell.angle_alpha   90.00
_cell.angle_beta   90.00
_cell.angle_gamma   90.00
#
_symmetry.space_group_name_H-M   'P 1'
#
loop_
_entity.id
_entity.type
_entity.pdbx_description
1 polymer ?
#
loop_
_entity_poly.entity_id
_entity_poly.type
_entity_poly.pdbx_seq_one_letter_code
_entity_poly.pdbx_strand_id
1 'polypeptide(L)'
;FKSYTARCIIDYLKAFNRRYFLSELKAYKHSKHKDSEYQIWQEGVHPKQVSNLEMMQQKIEYVHLNPVKAGFVELPEHWKYSSARSYLGEDNTVVSVKLFSG
;
A
#
# COMPACT_ATOMS: atom_id res chain seq x y z
N PHE A 1 10.67 -2.92 -10.65
CA PHE A 1 9.41 -2.38 -10.09
C PHE A 1 9.63 -1.04 -9.36
N LYS A 2 10.16 -1.01 -8.13
CA LYS A 2 10.26 0.22 -7.29
C LYS A 2 10.91 1.42 -7.99
N SER A 3 12.06 1.26 -8.64
CA SER A 3 12.75 2.36 -9.33
C SER A 3 11.96 2.90 -10.52
N TYR A 4 11.30 2.01 -11.26
CA TYR A 4 10.45 2.37 -12.39
C TYR A 4 9.23 3.17 -11.93
N THR A 5 8.48 2.64 -10.95
CA THR A 5 7.28 3.32 -10.43
C THR A 5 7.62 4.63 -9.74
N ALA A 6 8.75 4.71 -9.04
CA ALA A 6 9.22 5.96 -8.44
C ALA A 6 9.46 7.03 -9.51
N ARG A 7 10.10 6.67 -10.63
CA ARG A 7 10.30 7.59 -11.76
C ARG A 7 8.96 8.06 -12.33
N CYS A 8 8.02 7.15 -12.61
CA CYS A 8 6.70 7.52 -13.11
C CYS A 8 5.95 8.48 -12.17
N ILE A 9 6.01 8.26 -10.85
CA ILE A 9 5.37 9.15 -9.87
C ILE A 9 6.04 10.52 -9.88
N ILE A 10 7.38 10.59 -9.90
CA ILE A 10 8.11 11.86 -9.96
C ILE A 10 7.78 12.62 -11.25
N ASP A 11 7.76 11.94 -12.39
CA ASP A 11 7.44 12.53 -13.69
C ASP A 11 6.01 13.09 -13.69
N TYR A 12 5.04 12.35 -13.14
CA TYR A 12 3.68 12.83 -12.94
C TYR A 12 3.64 14.07 -12.04
N LEU A 13 4.28 14.04 -10.88
CA LEU A 13 4.29 15.18 -9.96
C LEU A 13 4.92 16.43 -10.59
N LYS A 14 5.96 16.27 -11.41
CA LYS A 14 6.57 17.36 -12.19
C LYS A 14 5.62 17.89 -13.26
N ALA A 15 5.04 17.01 -14.07
CA ALA A 15 4.12 17.38 -15.16
C ALA A 15 2.90 18.16 -14.65
N PHE A 16 2.38 17.80 -13.47
CA PHE A 16 1.24 18.46 -12.84
C PHE A 16 1.62 19.53 -11.80
N ASN A 17 2.88 19.95 -11.79
CA ASN A 17 3.42 21.01 -10.92
C ASN A 17 3.05 20.85 -9.42
N ARG A 18 3.11 19.62 -8.92
CA ARG A 18 2.76 19.27 -7.53
C ARG A 18 3.95 19.55 -6.58
N ARG A 19 4.32 20.83 -6.49
CA ARG A 19 5.55 21.30 -5.81
C ARG A 19 5.66 20.88 -4.34
N TYR A 20 4.55 20.87 -3.60
CA TYR A 20 4.53 20.45 -2.20
C TYR A 20 5.05 19.01 -2.02
N PHE A 21 4.53 18.05 -2.78
CA PHE A 21 5.00 16.67 -2.65
C PHE A 21 6.45 16.52 -3.10
N LEU A 22 6.87 17.22 -4.16
CA LEU A 22 8.26 17.22 -4.61
C LEU A 22 9.22 17.77 -3.53
N SER A 23 8.83 18.83 -2.80
CA SER A 23 9.66 19.37 -1.72
C SER A 23 9.77 18.39 -0.56
N GLU A 24 8.67 17.76 -0.14
CA GLU A 24 8.68 16.76 0.94
C GLU A 24 9.56 15.56 0.58
N LEU A 25 9.40 15.01 -0.63
CA LEU A 25 10.17 13.86 -1.11
C LEU A 25 11.68 14.14 -1.24
N LYS A 26 12.05 15.41 -1.42
CA LYS A 26 13.45 15.86 -1.43
C LYS A 26 13.97 16.09 -0.01
N ALA A 27 13.17 16.71 0.85
CA ALA A 27 13.54 17.04 2.23
C ALA A 27 13.74 15.80 3.10
N TYR A 28 12.85 14.81 2.98
CA TYR A 28 12.92 13.56 3.76
C TYR A 28 13.73 12.45 3.09
N LYS A 29 14.43 12.75 1.99
CA LYS A 29 15.33 11.80 1.33
C LYS A 29 16.42 11.37 2.29
N HIS A 30 16.67 10.06 2.38
CA HIS A 30 17.76 9.54 3.19
C HIS A 30 19.11 9.97 2.60
N SER A 31 19.98 10.56 3.44
CA SER A 31 21.22 11.25 3.03
C SER A 31 22.22 10.37 2.27
N LYS A 32 22.17 9.05 2.49
CA LYS A 32 23.00 8.05 1.79
C LYS A 32 22.69 7.92 0.29
N HIS A 33 21.50 8.28 -0.18
CA HIS A 33 21.15 8.16 -1.61
C HIS A 33 21.59 9.41 -2.37
N LYS A 34 22.81 9.39 -2.93
CA LYS A 34 23.37 10.54 -3.66
C LYS A 34 22.88 10.64 -5.11
N ASP A 35 22.52 9.51 -5.71
CA ASP A 35 22.19 9.42 -7.15
C ASP A 35 20.72 9.75 -7.48
N SER A 36 19.91 10.09 -6.47
CA SER A 36 18.51 10.50 -6.66
C SER A 36 18.23 11.81 -5.95
N GLU A 37 17.47 12.70 -6.60
CA GLU A 37 17.01 13.95 -6.00
C GLU A 37 15.84 13.73 -5.03
N TYR A 38 15.00 12.73 -5.29
CA TYR A 38 13.78 12.44 -4.53
C TYR A 38 13.77 10.99 -4.05
N GLN A 39 13.07 10.71 -2.95
CA GLN A 39 12.83 9.35 -2.48
C GLN A 39 11.34 9.08 -2.26
N ILE A 40 10.80 8.20 -3.10
CA ILE A 40 9.39 7.76 -3.04
C ILE A 40 9.19 6.63 -2.04
N TRP A 41 10.10 5.66 -2.02
CA TRP A 41 9.97 4.48 -1.19
C TRP A 41 10.78 4.63 0.09
N GLN A 42 10.17 4.29 1.22
CA GLN A 42 10.90 4.12 2.47
C GLN A 42 11.84 2.91 2.37
N GLU A 43 12.97 3.00 3.06
CA GLU A 43 13.96 1.93 3.09
C GLU A 43 13.51 0.79 4.00
N GLY A 44 13.93 -0.42 3.63
CA GLY A 44 13.61 -1.63 4.36
C GLY A 44 12.24 -2.23 4.03
N VAL A 45 12.05 -3.44 4.54
CA VAL A 45 10.79 -4.17 4.58
C VAL A 45 10.67 -4.82 5.95
N HIS A 46 9.45 -5.01 6.43
CA HIS A 46 9.21 -5.69 7.71
C HIS A 46 8.43 -6.98 7.49
N PRO A 47 9.06 -8.03 6.92
CA PRO A 47 8.38 -9.30 6.72
C PRO A 47 8.05 -9.92 8.07
N LYS A 48 6.81 -10.39 8.20
CA LYS A 48 6.36 -11.23 9.30
C LYS A 48 5.93 -12.57 8.73
N GLN A 49 6.58 -13.63 9.18
CA GLN A 49 6.16 -14.98 8.82
C GLN A 49 4.82 -15.28 9.50
N VAL A 50 3.85 -15.72 8.71
CA VAL A 50 2.57 -16.25 9.20
C VAL A 50 2.74 -17.74 9.36
N SER A 51 2.66 -18.24 10.59
CA SER A 51 2.99 -19.64 10.92
C SER A 51 1.77 -20.54 11.13
N ASN A 52 0.59 -19.96 11.34
CA ASN A 52 -0.64 -20.72 11.58
C ASN A 52 -1.89 -19.96 11.10
N LEU A 53 -3.04 -20.64 11.12
CA LEU A 53 -4.31 -20.12 10.63
C LEU A 53 -4.84 -18.95 11.46
N GLU A 54 -4.72 -19.02 12.79
CA GLU A 54 -5.15 -17.94 13.69
C GLU A 54 -4.40 -16.63 13.39
N MET A 55 -3.09 -16.70 13.22
CA MET A 55 -2.26 -15.57 12.83
C MET A 55 -2.65 -15.06 11.44
N MET A 56 -2.94 -15.95 10.50
CA MET A 56 -3.39 -15.58 9.16
C MET A 56 -4.69 -14.77 9.23
N GLN A 57 -5.70 -15.26 9.95
CA GLN A 57 -6.98 -14.58 10.14
C GLN A 57 -6.79 -13.21 10.77
N GLN A 58 -5.99 -13.11 11.83
CA GLN A 58 -5.67 -11.85 12.48
C GLN A 58 -5.03 -10.83 11.50
N LYS A 59 -4.11 -11.28 10.64
CA LYS A 59 -3.45 -10.39 9.68
C LYS A 59 -4.37 -9.95 8.56
N ILE A 60 -5.22 -10.85 8.06
CA ILE A 60 -6.24 -10.52 7.05
C ILE A 60 -7.19 -9.46 7.61
N GLU A 61 -7.74 -9.69 8.80
CA GLU A 61 -8.64 -8.75 9.47
C GLU A 61 -7.96 -7.38 9.70
N TYR A 62 -6.72 -7.39 10.18
CA TYR A 62 -5.95 -6.16 10.34
C TYR A 62 -5.82 -5.37 9.04
N VAL A 63 -5.46 -6.03 7.93
CA VAL A 63 -5.31 -5.38 6.62
C VAL A 63 -6.64 -4.84 6.10
N HIS A 64 -7.74 -5.57 6.28
CA HIS A 64 -9.08 -5.13 5.87
C HIS A 64 -9.60 -3.96 6.70
N LEU A 65 -9.29 -3.91 7.99
CA LEU A 65 -9.70 -2.82 8.89
C LEU A 65 -8.81 -1.57 8.78
N ASN A 66 -7.63 -1.63 8.17
CA ASN A 66 -6.73 -0.49 8.08
C ASN A 66 -7.37 0.78 7.47
N PRO A 67 -8.13 0.71 6.35
CA PRO A 67 -8.82 1.88 5.81
C PRO A 67 -9.86 2.48 6.76
N VAL A 68 -10.54 1.63 7.54
CA VAL A 68 -11.52 2.08 8.55
C VAL A 68 -10.83 2.78 9.71
N LYS A 69 -9.77 2.16 10.26
CA LYS A 69 -8.96 2.74 11.34
C LYS A 69 -8.29 4.05 10.94
N ALA A 70 -7.93 4.20 9.67
CA ALA A 70 -7.40 5.44 9.11
C ALA A 70 -8.48 6.50 8.82
N GLY A 71 -9.77 6.17 8.97
CA GLY A 71 -10.89 7.09 8.76
C GLY A 71 -11.23 7.35 7.30
N PHE A 72 -10.79 6.50 6.37
CA PHE A 72 -11.05 6.68 4.94
C PHE A 72 -12.43 6.17 4.51
N VAL A 73 -12.94 5.14 5.18
CA VAL A 73 -14.23 4.51 4.90
C VAL A 73 -14.85 4.03 6.21
N GLU A 74 -16.18 3.91 6.23
CA GLU A 74 -16.91 3.39 7.39
C GLU A 74 -16.84 1.86 7.50
N LEU A 75 -16.81 1.17 6.36
CA LEU A 75 -16.78 -0.30 6.29
C LEU A 75 -15.58 -0.79 5.46
N PRO A 76 -14.94 -1.92 5.82
CA PRO A 76 -13.78 -2.48 5.10
C PRO A 76 -14.00 -2.68 3.59
N GLU A 77 -15.17 -3.19 3.23
CA GLU A 77 -15.60 -3.49 1.87
C GLU A 77 -15.78 -2.24 1.01
N HIS A 78 -15.96 -1.06 1.60
CA HIS A 78 -16.05 0.19 0.83
C HIS A 78 -14.68 0.63 0.28
N TRP A 79 -13.57 0.08 0.78
CA TRP A 79 -12.25 0.40 0.25
C TRP A 79 -11.98 -0.30 -1.07
N LYS A 80 -12.10 0.43 -2.17
CA LYS A 80 -11.91 -0.06 -3.55
C LYS A 80 -10.56 -0.72 -3.84
N TYR A 81 -9.53 -0.50 -3.03
CA TYR A 81 -8.20 -1.06 -3.22
C TYR A 81 -7.87 -2.15 -2.18
N SER A 82 -8.89 -2.78 -1.61
CA SER A 82 -8.78 -3.91 -0.68
C SER A 82 -9.48 -5.14 -1.25
N SER A 83 -9.02 -6.32 -0.84
CA SER A 83 -9.70 -7.59 -1.11
C SER A 83 -10.86 -7.89 -0.15
N ALA A 84 -11.20 -6.98 0.77
CA ALA A 84 -12.28 -7.19 1.76
C ALA A 84 -13.60 -7.64 1.11
N ARG A 85 -14.01 -7.01 0.00
CA ARG A 85 -15.21 -7.36 -0.78
C ARG A 85 -15.18 -8.79 -1.33
N SER A 86 -13.99 -9.26 -1.69
CA SER A 86 -13.80 -10.61 -2.23
C SER A 86 -14.04 -11.69 -1.17
N TYR A 87 -13.81 -11.39 0.11
CA TYR A 87 -14.10 -12.29 1.23
C TYR A 87 -15.60 -12.35 1.58
N LEU A 88 -16.39 -11.34 1.19
CA LEU A 88 -17.86 -11.35 1.32
C LEU A 88 -18.55 -12.10 0.17
N GLY A 89 -17.79 -12.59 -0.83
CA GLY A 89 -18.35 -13.22 -2.02
C GLY A 89 -18.96 -12.23 -3.02
N GLU A 90 -18.78 -10.93 -2.80
CA GLU A 90 -19.47 -9.86 -3.53
C GLU A 90 -18.70 -9.36 -4.75
N ASP A 91 -17.35 -9.49 -4.78
CA ASP A 91 -16.54 -8.94 -5.88
C ASP A 91 -15.09 -9.47 -5.90
N ASN A 92 -14.64 -10.09 -6.99
CA ASN A 92 -13.26 -10.55 -7.22
C ASN A 92 -12.45 -9.68 -8.20
N THR A 93 -12.93 -8.48 -8.55
CA THR A 93 -12.33 -7.62 -9.59
C THR A 93 -10.97 -7.05 -9.20
N VAL A 94 -10.70 -6.87 -7.91
CA VAL A 94 -9.45 -6.24 -7.41
C VAL A 94 -8.35 -7.28 -7.21
N VAL A 95 -8.65 -8.38 -6.51
CA VAL A 95 -7.74 -9.51 -6.29
C VAL A 95 -8.57 -10.79 -6.23
N SER A 96 -8.18 -11.81 -7.00
CA SER A 96 -8.77 -13.14 -6.88
C SER A 96 -8.39 -13.75 -5.54
N VAL A 97 -9.39 -14.06 -4.69
CA VAL A 97 -9.17 -14.74 -3.42
C VAL A 97 -9.52 -16.22 -3.57
N LYS A 98 -8.65 -17.10 -3.08
CA LYS A 98 -8.97 -18.51 -2.85
C LYS A 98 -9.27 -18.69 -1.37
N LEU A 99 -10.53 -18.95 -1.04
CA LEU A 99 -10.92 -19.30 0.32
C LEU A 99 -10.43 -20.72 0.61
N PHE A 100 -9.64 -20.88 1.67
CA PHE A 100 -9.17 -22.20 2.10
C PHE A 100 -10.27 -22.83 2.97
N SER A 101 -10.85 -23.94 2.53
CA SER A 101 -12.01 -24.57 3.16
C SER A 101 -11.67 -25.62 4.23
N GLY A 102 -10.40 -25.72 4.64
CA GLY A 102 -9.89 -26.85 5.43
C GLY A 102 -9.49 -28.01 4.55
#